data_AF-A0A4Y7RI58-F1
#
_entry.id   AF-A0A4Y7RI58-F1
#
_cell.length_a   1.000
_cell.length_b   1.000
_cell.length_c   1.000
_cell.angle_alpha   90.00
_cell.angle_beta   90.00
_cell.angle_gamma   90.00
#
_symmetry.space_group_name_H-M   'P 1'
#
loop_
_entity.id
_entity.type
_entity.pdbx_description
1 polymer ?
#
loop_
_entity_poly.entity_id
_entity_poly.type
_entity_poly.pdbx_seq_one_letter_code
_entity_poly.pdbx_strand_id
1 'polypeptide(L)'
;MKLRGLEFRPRPWKTVAGVMLLAALLSPLWIAGPAVASTGCGTGVTGVAADTLTIKVGYFGGPYYTKKVYTLSDLDALPQVRQAYTFIDSLPAVCVDAATGVKLTDLLEDARIDVNSVQKFYFFSTDVKKGWYQCLDKSFLLDIPRFYYPNLPSGWDYETASSTPEAVYGAVRVEPIIAYKDNWQRFDAAPDFSAYDTSTRFRLLFGQSDPGEHTAPQSVKWVHAIEVMLGGMPPAGVTLDRNMVELKVGSTVRLTANVAPDEATDKSVHWSSSDTRVATVDNKGLVTVVGPGTAVITVSTVVGNMTATCVVNGPDQDAGAQGVAPTDAGSHRDGAQRTPAGPPAPAQRYLAEKDKSVAGSTTTSVSSGQAGYQPWRVFEMSADAVPLQQQKEQNRMDIFAAALFGSLFLFGLGRRYMEYTREVAM
;
A
#
# COMPACT_ATOMS: atom_id res chain seq x y z
N MET A 1 -84.97 35.54 -0.82
CA MET A 1 -84.26 34.57 0.03
C MET A 1 -82.90 35.15 0.37
N LYS A 2 -82.57 35.23 1.67
CA LYS A 2 -81.46 36.01 2.23
C LYS A 2 -80.14 35.23 2.20
N LEU A 3 -79.07 35.90 1.76
CA LEU A 3 -77.68 35.58 2.11
C LEU A 3 -77.44 35.88 3.61
N ARG A 4 -76.86 34.92 4.33
CA ARG A 4 -76.25 35.02 5.67
C ARG A 4 -75.16 33.95 5.70
N GLY A 5 -73.94 34.14 6.19
CA GLY A 5 -73.26 35.25 6.82
C GLY A 5 -71.87 34.72 7.21
N LEU A 6 -70.82 35.51 7.01
CA LEU A 6 -69.54 35.29 7.69
C LEU A 6 -69.76 35.62 9.18
N GLU A 7 -69.49 34.67 10.06
CA GLU A 7 -69.15 34.96 11.46
C GLU A 7 -67.76 34.39 11.77
N PHE A 8 -66.83 35.31 12.03
CA PHE A 8 -65.54 35.05 12.65
C PHE A 8 -65.79 34.81 14.15
N ARG A 9 -65.38 33.67 14.71
CA ARG A 9 -65.32 33.47 16.17
C ARG A 9 -63.99 32.83 16.59
N PRO A 10 -63.40 33.27 17.72
CA PRO A 10 -62.01 33.02 18.08
C PRO A 10 -61.79 31.63 18.71
N ARG A 11 -60.57 31.10 18.53
CA ARG A 11 -60.09 29.87 19.17
C ARG A 11 -59.98 30.03 20.70
N PRO A 12 -60.41 29.06 21.52
CA PRO A 12 -60.15 29.07 22.96
C PRO A 12 -58.70 28.67 23.30
N TRP A 13 -58.09 29.51 24.13
CA TRP A 13 -56.70 29.62 24.60
C TRP A 13 -56.08 28.43 25.37
N LYS A 14 -56.67 27.23 25.41
CA LYS A 14 -56.21 26.16 26.35
C LYS A 14 -55.48 24.94 25.76
N THR A 15 -55.01 24.99 24.51
CA THR A 15 -54.19 23.90 23.92
C THR A 15 -52.80 24.30 23.44
N VAL A 16 -52.36 25.55 23.68
CA VAL A 16 -51.01 26.04 23.30
C VAL A 16 -50.06 26.14 24.50
N ALA A 17 -50.55 26.00 25.73
CA ALA A 17 -49.73 26.10 26.94
C ALA A 17 -48.90 24.84 27.29
N GLY A 18 -49.09 23.72 26.59
CA GLY A 18 -48.36 22.47 26.84
C GLY A 18 -47.10 22.24 25.99
N VAL A 19 -46.91 23.02 24.92
CA VAL A 19 -45.81 22.81 23.95
C VAL A 19 -44.72 23.89 24.03
N MET A 20 -45.00 25.00 24.73
CA MET A 20 -44.06 26.13 24.92
C MET A 20 -43.30 26.10 26.26
N LEU A 21 -43.30 24.97 26.99
CA LEU A 21 -42.55 24.84 28.26
C LEU A 21 -41.37 23.85 28.21
N LEU A 22 -41.10 23.25 27.05
CA LEU A 22 -39.96 22.33 26.83
C LEU A 22 -38.81 22.96 26.02
N ALA A 23 -38.98 24.19 25.52
CA ALA A 23 -37.98 24.91 24.74
C ALA A 23 -37.17 25.95 25.57
N ALA A 24 -37.38 26.04 26.88
CA ALA A 24 -36.81 27.11 27.72
C ALA A 24 -35.85 26.65 28.83
N LEU A 25 -35.34 25.40 28.80
CA LEU A 25 -34.49 24.87 29.87
C LEU A 25 -33.07 24.45 29.48
N LEU A 26 -32.57 24.81 28.30
CA LEU A 26 -31.16 24.59 27.95
C LEU A 26 -30.54 25.76 27.18
N SER A 27 -30.58 26.95 27.79
CA SER A 27 -29.67 28.03 27.44
C SER A 27 -29.14 28.69 28.70
N PRO A 28 -27.81 28.79 28.84
CA PRO A 28 -27.21 29.99 29.36
C PRO A 28 -26.48 30.74 28.24
N LEU A 29 -26.83 32.03 28.17
CA LEU A 29 -26.09 33.17 27.65
C LEU A 29 -24.59 33.12 28.07
N TRP A 30 -23.59 33.72 27.40
CA TRP A 30 -23.49 35.13 26.98
C TRP A 30 -22.15 35.39 26.21
N ILE A 31 -22.21 36.32 25.25
CA ILE A 31 -21.22 37.35 24.84
C ILE A 31 -19.78 36.95 24.41
N ALA A 32 -19.48 37.15 23.12
CA ALA A 32 -18.21 37.67 22.61
C ALA A 32 -18.45 38.44 21.29
N GLY A 33 -17.73 39.55 21.07
CA GLY A 33 -17.92 40.56 20.00
C GLY A 33 -17.60 40.09 18.56
N PRO A 34 -17.49 41.01 17.57
CA PRO A 34 -17.40 40.62 16.17
C PRO A 34 -16.02 40.02 15.90
N ALA A 35 -15.97 38.69 15.86
CA ALA A 35 -14.81 37.94 15.41
C ALA A 35 -14.94 37.68 13.91
N VAL A 36 -13.87 37.98 13.19
CA VAL A 36 -13.65 37.69 11.78
C VAL A 36 -14.03 36.23 11.49
N ALA A 37 -14.83 36.01 10.44
CA ALA A 37 -15.24 34.68 10.01
C ALA A 37 -14.02 33.89 9.50
N SER A 38 -13.47 33.02 10.34
CA SER A 38 -12.61 31.92 9.95
C SER A 38 -12.94 30.71 10.81
N THR A 39 -13.82 29.85 10.32
CA THR A 39 -14.12 28.52 10.91
C THR A 39 -14.90 27.75 9.84
N GLY A 40 -14.31 26.75 9.18
CA GLY A 40 -13.81 25.53 9.81
C GLY A 40 -15.02 24.60 10.01
N CYS A 41 -15.37 23.83 8.98
CA CYS A 41 -16.48 22.87 9.06
C CYS A 41 -15.97 21.57 9.71
N GLY A 42 -16.51 21.23 10.88
CA GLY A 42 -16.45 19.89 11.49
C GLY A 42 -15.51 19.74 12.68
N THR A 43 -16.02 19.94 13.90
CA THR A 43 -15.33 19.55 15.14
C THR A 43 -15.59 18.08 15.44
N GLY A 44 -14.58 17.23 15.22
CA GLY A 44 -14.55 15.83 15.63
C GLY A 44 -13.34 15.13 15.03
N VAL A 45 -12.15 15.34 15.63
CA VAL A 45 -10.82 14.79 15.25
C VAL A 45 -10.75 14.32 13.79
N THR A 46 -10.61 15.26 12.86
CA THR A 46 -10.35 15.00 11.45
C THR A 46 -9.08 14.15 11.26
N GLY A 47 -8.97 13.36 10.19
CA GLY A 47 -7.76 12.59 9.88
C GLY A 47 -6.48 13.44 9.86
N VAL A 48 -5.33 12.78 9.90
CA VAL A 48 -4.03 13.44 10.06
C VAL A 48 -3.28 13.40 8.74
N ALA A 49 -2.83 14.57 8.28
CA ALA A 49 -2.00 14.67 7.08
C ALA A 49 -0.77 13.74 7.18
N ALA A 50 -0.56 12.92 6.16
CA ALA A 50 0.57 11.99 6.10
C ALA A 50 1.82 12.70 5.55
N ASP A 51 2.98 12.35 6.10
CA ASP A 51 4.29 12.82 5.62
C ASP A 51 4.91 11.88 4.58
N THR A 52 4.38 10.66 4.47
CA THR A 52 4.81 9.67 3.50
C THR A 52 3.63 8.98 2.84
N LEU A 53 3.80 8.59 1.58
CA LEU A 53 2.85 7.78 0.83
C LEU A 53 3.48 6.41 0.56
N THR A 54 2.87 5.35 1.07
CA THR A 54 3.34 3.98 0.82
C THR A 54 2.55 3.34 -0.32
N ILE A 55 3.23 2.91 -1.38
CA ILE A 55 2.64 2.05 -2.41
C ILE A 55 2.98 0.60 -2.09
N LYS A 56 1.97 -0.25 -2.03
CA LYS A 56 2.11 -1.70 -1.89
C LYS A 56 1.46 -2.42 -3.06
N VAL A 57 1.92 -3.64 -3.31
CA VAL A 57 1.34 -4.54 -4.33
C VAL A 57 0.99 -5.89 -3.71
N GLY A 58 -0.08 -6.49 -4.20
CA GLY A 58 -0.56 -7.78 -3.72
C GLY A 58 -1.49 -8.43 -4.72
N TYR A 59 -1.94 -9.63 -4.41
CA TYR A 59 -2.85 -10.42 -5.23
C TYR A 59 -4.10 -10.74 -4.42
N PHE A 60 -5.18 -11.10 -5.11
CA PHE A 60 -6.43 -11.46 -4.47
C PHE A 60 -6.24 -12.53 -3.37
N GLY A 61 -6.78 -12.26 -2.17
CA GLY A 61 -6.70 -13.16 -1.02
C GLY A 61 -5.33 -13.27 -0.34
N GLY A 62 -4.32 -12.55 -0.83
CA GLY A 62 -2.96 -12.56 -0.30
C GLY A 62 -2.59 -11.28 0.48
N PRO A 63 -1.42 -11.28 1.13
CA PRO A 63 -0.85 -10.08 1.74
C PRO A 63 -0.35 -9.10 0.67
N TYR A 64 -0.19 -7.84 1.09
CA TYR A 64 0.39 -6.77 0.29
C TYR A 64 1.80 -6.42 0.78
N TYR A 65 2.71 -6.23 -0.17
CA TYR A 65 4.13 -6.00 0.05
C TYR A 65 4.50 -4.59 -0.37
N THR A 66 5.29 -3.90 0.46
CA THR A 66 5.74 -2.55 0.17
C THR A 66 6.60 -2.53 -1.09
N LYS A 67 6.16 -1.76 -2.08
CA LYS A 67 6.87 -1.53 -3.33
C LYS A 67 7.76 -0.31 -3.23
N LYS A 68 7.21 0.78 -2.68
CA LYS A 68 7.93 2.04 -2.47
C LYS A 68 7.27 2.87 -1.37
N VAL A 69 8.08 3.61 -0.63
CA VAL A 69 7.63 4.65 0.31
C VAL A 69 8.15 5.97 -0.22
N TYR A 70 7.25 6.91 -0.48
CA TYR A 70 7.57 8.24 -0.95
C TYR A 70 7.55 9.22 0.20
N THR A 71 8.64 9.97 0.37
CA THR A 71 8.65 11.22 1.13
C THR A 71 8.05 12.36 0.30
N LEU A 72 7.78 13.51 0.93
CA LEU A 72 7.37 14.71 0.19
C LEU A 72 8.41 15.14 -0.85
N SER A 73 9.71 15.04 -0.53
CA SER A 73 10.78 15.35 -1.48
C SER A 73 10.83 14.38 -2.65
N ASP A 74 10.53 13.09 -2.43
CA ASP A 74 10.45 12.13 -3.54
C ASP A 74 9.29 12.49 -4.47
N LEU A 75 8.14 12.88 -3.91
CA LEU A 75 6.99 13.30 -4.70
C LEU A 75 7.26 14.60 -5.46
N ASP A 76 7.91 15.59 -4.86
CA ASP A 76 8.27 16.85 -5.52
C ASP A 76 9.24 16.65 -6.69
N ALA A 77 10.03 15.56 -6.68
CA ALA A 77 10.94 15.21 -7.77
C ALA A 77 10.25 14.52 -8.96
N LEU A 78 9.01 14.04 -8.79
CA LEU A 78 8.22 13.47 -9.88
C LEU A 78 7.55 14.57 -10.73
N PRO A 79 7.13 14.27 -11.97
CA PRO A 79 6.39 15.21 -12.81
C PRO A 79 5.14 15.75 -12.10
N GLN A 80 5.17 17.04 -11.79
CA GLN A 80 4.07 17.71 -11.11
C GLN A 80 2.93 18.03 -12.07
N VAL A 81 1.71 17.88 -11.56
CA VAL A 81 0.49 18.25 -12.24
C VAL A 81 -0.29 19.23 -11.41
N ARG A 82 -0.74 20.30 -12.05
CA ARG A 82 -1.62 21.32 -11.48
C ARG A 82 -2.92 21.34 -12.28
N GLN A 83 -4.02 20.90 -11.67
CA GLN A 83 -5.31 20.69 -12.33
C GLN A 83 -6.46 21.21 -11.48
N ALA A 84 -7.53 21.63 -12.14
CA ALA A 84 -8.81 21.91 -11.49
C ALA A 84 -9.70 20.66 -11.60
N TYR A 85 -10.60 20.49 -10.63
CA TYR A 85 -11.58 19.40 -10.61
C TYR A 85 -12.94 19.95 -10.22
N THR A 86 -13.98 19.29 -10.71
CA THR A 86 -15.35 19.46 -10.22
C THR A 86 -15.81 18.15 -9.61
N PHE A 87 -16.62 18.22 -8.56
CA PHE A 87 -17.27 17.07 -7.94
C PHE A 87 -18.70 17.42 -7.54
N ILE A 88 -19.58 16.42 -7.50
CA ILE A 88 -20.83 16.50 -6.76
C ILE A 88 -20.66 15.74 -5.45
N ASP A 89 -20.96 16.38 -4.32
CA ASP A 89 -20.91 15.74 -3.01
C ASP A 89 -22.22 15.04 -2.61
N SER A 90 -22.27 14.48 -1.41
CA SER A 90 -23.46 13.74 -0.94
C SER A 90 -24.70 14.62 -0.68
N LEU A 91 -24.56 15.93 -0.60
CA LEU A 91 -25.64 16.90 -0.44
C LEU A 91 -25.82 17.69 -1.75
N PRO A 92 -26.02 16.94 -2.85
CA PRO A 92 -25.70 17.27 -4.26
C PRO A 92 -25.06 18.63 -4.55
N ALA A 93 -24.00 19.01 -3.81
CA ALA A 93 -23.39 20.31 -4.01
C ALA A 93 -22.22 20.22 -4.97
N VAL A 94 -22.21 21.12 -5.95
CA VAL A 94 -21.04 21.32 -6.80
C VAL A 94 -19.89 21.85 -5.95
N CYS A 95 -18.79 21.13 -6.02
CA CYS A 95 -17.53 21.50 -5.41
C CYS A 95 -16.49 21.69 -6.52
N VAL A 96 -15.66 22.71 -6.37
CA VAL A 96 -14.51 22.97 -7.23
C VAL A 96 -13.25 22.75 -6.41
N ASP A 97 -12.26 22.13 -7.02
CA ASP A 97 -10.97 21.88 -6.37
C ASP A 97 -9.83 22.34 -7.26
N ALA A 98 -8.88 23.08 -6.70
CA ALA A 98 -7.65 23.48 -7.37
C ALA A 98 -6.48 22.75 -6.71
N ALA A 99 -5.83 21.83 -7.43
CA ALA A 99 -4.90 20.90 -6.81
C ALA A 99 -3.55 20.82 -7.53
N THR A 100 -2.52 20.53 -6.73
CA THR A 100 -1.18 20.15 -7.18
C THR A 100 -0.80 18.79 -6.62
N GLY A 101 -0.29 17.91 -7.48
CA GLY A 101 0.08 16.55 -7.11
C GLY A 101 0.79 15.81 -8.24
N VAL A 102 0.89 14.49 -8.07
CA VAL A 102 1.49 13.58 -9.06
C VAL A 102 0.38 12.70 -9.65
N LYS A 103 0.43 12.41 -10.95
CA LYS A 103 -0.52 11.47 -11.56
C LYS A 103 -0.40 10.10 -10.90
N LEU A 104 -1.54 9.44 -10.73
CA LEU A 104 -1.54 8.07 -10.20
C LEU A 104 -0.75 7.12 -11.13
N THR A 105 -0.82 7.32 -12.45
CA THR A 105 -0.05 6.54 -13.43
C THR A 105 1.46 6.73 -13.28
N ASP A 106 1.91 7.95 -13.03
CA ASP A 106 3.34 8.28 -12.91
C ASP A 106 3.90 7.67 -11.61
N LEU A 107 3.09 7.65 -10.53
CA LEU A 107 3.44 6.94 -9.29
C LEU A 107 3.56 5.43 -9.47
N LEU A 108 2.70 4.82 -10.29
CA LEU A 108 2.77 3.39 -10.60
C LEU A 108 3.99 3.06 -11.45
N GLU A 109 4.27 3.86 -12.48
CA GLU A 109 5.43 3.70 -13.35
C GLU A 109 6.74 3.81 -12.55
N ASP A 110 6.87 4.83 -11.72
CA ASP A 110 8.05 5.04 -10.87
C ASP A 110 8.20 3.93 -9.81
N ALA A 111 7.08 3.41 -9.29
CA ALA A 111 7.07 2.21 -8.43
C ALA A 111 7.33 0.90 -9.20
N ARG A 112 7.54 0.95 -10.52
CA ARG A 112 7.72 -0.23 -11.40
C ARG A 112 6.52 -1.19 -11.35
N ILE A 113 5.32 -0.64 -11.37
CA ILE A 113 4.06 -1.39 -11.43
C ILE A 113 3.48 -1.24 -12.83
N ASP A 114 3.29 -2.36 -13.53
CA ASP A 114 2.60 -2.35 -14.82
C ASP A 114 1.11 -2.05 -14.61
N VAL A 115 0.66 -0.88 -15.08
CA VAL A 115 -0.73 -0.43 -14.97
C VAL A 115 -1.73 -1.41 -15.60
N ASN A 116 -1.33 -2.18 -16.61
CA ASN A 116 -2.20 -3.15 -17.27
C ASN A 116 -2.47 -4.37 -16.39
N SER A 117 -1.58 -4.66 -15.46
CA SER A 117 -1.76 -5.74 -14.51
C SER A 117 -2.65 -5.35 -13.32
N VAL A 118 -2.98 -4.07 -13.16
CA VAL A 118 -3.75 -3.60 -12.01
C VAL A 118 -5.24 -3.90 -12.17
N GLN A 119 -5.85 -4.48 -11.13
CA GLN A 119 -7.29 -4.73 -11.05
C GLN A 119 -8.01 -3.71 -10.16
N LYS A 120 -7.46 -3.44 -8.97
CA LYS A 120 -8.10 -2.59 -7.95
C LYS A 120 -7.07 -1.75 -7.19
N PHE A 121 -7.55 -0.64 -6.65
CA PHE A 121 -6.83 0.21 -5.71
C PHE A 121 -7.57 0.25 -4.38
N TYR A 122 -6.80 0.19 -3.29
CA TYR A 122 -7.29 0.41 -1.93
C TYR A 122 -6.54 1.61 -1.34
N PHE A 123 -7.25 2.71 -1.11
CA PHE A 123 -6.71 3.95 -0.56
C PHE A 123 -6.96 4.00 0.94
N PHE A 124 -5.93 3.75 1.74
CA PHE A 124 -6.02 3.74 3.20
C PHE A 124 -5.83 5.14 3.77
N SER A 125 -6.77 5.55 4.63
CA SER A 125 -6.80 6.87 5.24
C SER A 125 -6.46 6.83 6.73
N THR A 126 -5.88 7.92 7.22
CA THR A 126 -5.68 8.18 8.67
C THR A 126 -6.90 8.84 9.32
N ASP A 127 -8.05 8.92 8.63
CA ASP A 127 -9.31 9.37 9.21
C ASP A 127 -9.69 8.62 10.50
N VAL A 128 -10.67 9.13 11.25
CA VAL A 128 -11.10 8.67 12.58
C VAL A 128 -11.26 7.17 12.73
N LYS A 129 -11.63 6.49 11.65
CA LYS A 129 -11.79 5.05 11.63
C LYS A 129 -10.49 4.38 11.20
N LYS A 130 -9.73 3.90 12.19
CA LYS A 130 -8.52 3.10 11.97
C LYS A 130 -8.79 1.98 10.95
N GLY A 131 -7.96 1.91 9.92
CA GLY A 131 -8.03 0.88 8.88
C GLY A 131 -9.14 1.10 7.84
N TRP A 132 -9.79 2.28 7.84
CA TRP A 132 -10.71 2.64 6.77
C TRP A 132 -9.95 2.80 5.44
N TYR A 133 -10.58 2.33 4.37
CA TYR A 133 -10.09 2.47 3.02
C TYR A 133 -11.24 2.68 2.03
N GLN A 134 -10.95 3.32 0.91
CA GLN A 134 -11.80 3.30 -0.28
C GLN A 134 -11.24 2.28 -1.27
N CYS A 135 -12.09 1.41 -1.80
CA CYS A 135 -11.75 0.50 -2.88
C CYS A 135 -12.32 1.03 -4.19
N LEU A 136 -11.49 1.11 -5.24
CA LEU A 136 -11.89 1.51 -6.58
C LEU A 136 -11.31 0.53 -7.62
N ASP A 137 -12.11 0.14 -8.59
CA ASP A 137 -11.63 -0.65 -9.73
C ASP A 137 -10.71 0.20 -10.63
N LYS A 138 -9.71 -0.43 -11.22
CA LYS A 138 -8.85 0.20 -12.22
C LYS A 138 -9.64 0.71 -13.41
N SER A 139 -10.67 -0.03 -13.83
CA SER A 139 -11.57 0.40 -14.91
C SER A 139 -12.30 1.69 -14.58
N PHE A 140 -12.83 1.81 -13.35
CA PHE A 140 -13.44 3.05 -12.89
C PHE A 140 -12.43 4.19 -12.87
N LEU A 141 -11.28 3.98 -12.22
CA LEU A 141 -10.38 5.09 -11.92
C LEU A 141 -9.55 5.54 -13.13
N LEU A 142 -9.06 4.61 -13.95
CA LEU A 142 -8.06 4.89 -15.01
C LEU A 142 -8.57 4.63 -16.44
N ASP A 143 -9.58 3.78 -16.65
CA ASP A 143 -10.03 3.43 -18.00
C ASP A 143 -11.23 4.29 -18.48
N ILE A 144 -11.83 5.09 -17.59
CA ILE A 144 -12.90 6.03 -17.91
C ILE A 144 -12.32 7.45 -18.02
N PRO A 145 -12.54 8.18 -19.13
CA PRO A 145 -12.15 9.58 -19.25
C PRO A 145 -12.77 10.44 -18.14
N ARG A 146 -11.97 11.34 -17.58
CA ARG A 146 -12.38 12.22 -16.50
C ARG A 146 -12.31 13.68 -16.92
N PHE A 147 -13.21 14.48 -16.36
CA PHE A 147 -13.39 15.87 -16.73
C PHE A 147 -13.54 16.79 -15.52
N TYR A 148 -13.01 17.99 -15.70
CA TYR A 148 -13.39 19.20 -14.97
C TYR A 148 -14.41 19.97 -15.81
N TYR A 149 -15.54 20.33 -15.19
CA TYR A 149 -16.62 21.07 -15.84
C TYR A 149 -16.68 22.52 -15.33
N PRO A 150 -16.04 23.49 -16.02
CA PRO A 150 -15.95 24.87 -15.53
C PRO A 150 -17.30 25.58 -15.39
N ASN A 151 -18.29 25.17 -16.19
CA ASN A 151 -19.63 25.77 -16.18
C ASN A 151 -20.61 25.02 -15.26
N LEU A 152 -20.19 23.95 -14.60
CA LEU A 152 -21.07 23.17 -13.73
C LEU A 152 -21.59 23.96 -12.53
N PRO A 153 -20.78 24.80 -11.83
CA PRO A 153 -21.30 25.56 -10.69
C PRO A 153 -22.46 26.50 -11.04
N SER A 154 -22.40 27.17 -12.20
CA SER A 154 -23.47 28.07 -12.66
C SER A 154 -24.61 27.33 -13.35
N GLY A 155 -24.36 26.15 -13.89
CA GLY A 155 -25.32 25.32 -14.61
C GLY A 155 -25.96 24.21 -13.79
N TRP A 156 -25.83 24.20 -12.47
CA TRP A 156 -26.40 23.18 -11.58
C TRP A 156 -27.72 23.65 -10.95
N ASP A 157 -28.76 22.83 -11.09
CA ASP A 157 -30.04 23.02 -10.42
C ASP A 157 -30.05 22.25 -9.10
N TYR A 158 -30.12 22.97 -7.98
CA TYR A 158 -30.12 22.40 -6.63
C TYR A 158 -31.48 21.86 -6.20
N GLU A 159 -32.57 22.27 -6.84
CA GLU A 159 -33.91 21.75 -6.57
C GLU A 159 -34.08 20.37 -7.20
N THR A 160 -33.55 20.16 -8.40
CA THR A 160 -33.63 18.88 -9.12
C THR A 160 -32.37 18.03 -9.02
N ALA A 161 -31.29 18.55 -8.43
CA ALA A 161 -29.97 17.91 -8.35
C ALA A 161 -29.45 17.45 -9.72
N SER A 162 -29.51 18.34 -10.71
CA SER A 162 -29.15 18.02 -12.09
C SER A 162 -28.44 19.17 -12.80
N SER A 163 -27.63 18.83 -13.80
CA SER A 163 -26.95 19.81 -14.64
C SER A 163 -27.80 20.24 -15.84
N THR A 164 -27.65 21.50 -16.24
CA THR A 164 -28.13 22.03 -17.52
C THR A 164 -27.26 21.52 -18.68
N PRO A 165 -27.79 21.47 -19.91
CA PRO A 165 -26.98 21.11 -21.09
C PRO A 165 -25.75 22.00 -21.28
N GLU A 166 -25.81 23.26 -20.88
CA GLU A 166 -24.71 24.23 -21.02
C GLU A 166 -23.57 23.98 -20.01
N ALA A 167 -23.87 23.32 -18.88
CA ALA A 167 -22.91 23.02 -17.82
C ALA A 167 -21.73 22.16 -18.30
N VAL A 168 -21.94 21.33 -19.33
CA VAL A 168 -20.90 20.43 -19.88
C VAL A 168 -20.01 21.10 -20.93
N TYR A 169 -20.39 22.27 -21.43
CA TYR A 169 -19.59 22.95 -22.45
C TYR A 169 -18.25 23.42 -21.88
N GLY A 170 -17.19 23.23 -22.66
CA GLY A 170 -15.82 23.58 -22.23
C GLY A 170 -15.21 22.59 -21.21
N ALA A 171 -15.78 21.39 -21.06
CA ALA A 171 -15.20 20.34 -20.23
C ALA A 171 -13.72 20.12 -20.57
N VAL A 172 -12.87 20.12 -19.55
CA VAL A 172 -11.43 19.92 -19.67
C VAL A 172 -11.11 18.52 -19.21
N ARG A 173 -10.44 17.72 -20.05
CA ARG A 173 -9.99 16.39 -19.66
C ARG A 173 -8.95 16.49 -18.54
N VAL A 174 -9.12 15.70 -17.49
CA VAL A 174 -8.22 15.64 -16.34
C VAL A 174 -7.76 14.22 -16.09
N GLU A 175 -6.66 14.10 -15.36
CA GLU A 175 -6.11 12.81 -14.92
C GLU A 175 -6.32 12.59 -13.42
N PRO A 176 -6.48 11.34 -12.96
CA PRO A 176 -6.40 11.00 -11.55
C PRO A 176 -5.01 11.31 -10.98
N ILE A 177 -4.98 12.06 -9.87
CA ILE A 177 -3.75 12.43 -9.16
C ILE A 177 -3.85 12.06 -7.68
N ILE A 178 -2.68 11.93 -7.06
CA ILE A 178 -2.50 12.04 -5.62
C ILE A 178 -2.01 13.45 -5.33
N ALA A 179 -2.90 14.27 -4.80
CA ALA A 179 -2.63 15.64 -4.40
C ALA A 179 -2.01 15.69 -3.01
N TYR A 180 -1.08 16.62 -2.83
CA TYR A 180 -0.53 16.95 -1.52
C TYR A 180 -0.77 18.42 -1.12
N LYS A 181 -1.35 19.19 -2.04
CA LYS A 181 -1.87 20.55 -1.90
C LYS A 181 -3.15 20.64 -2.72
N ASP A 182 -4.25 21.05 -2.10
CA ASP A 182 -5.55 21.19 -2.75
C ASP A 182 -6.31 22.38 -2.17
N ASN A 183 -7.30 22.88 -2.89
CA ASN A 183 -8.15 23.97 -2.41
C ASN A 183 -9.58 23.63 -2.80
N TRP A 184 -10.23 22.90 -1.90
CA TRP A 184 -11.59 22.45 -2.07
C TRP A 184 -12.57 23.53 -1.61
N GLN A 185 -13.43 23.94 -2.53
CA GLN A 185 -14.45 24.95 -2.29
C GLN A 185 -15.81 24.41 -2.70
N ARG A 186 -16.80 24.60 -1.82
CA ARG A 186 -18.20 24.29 -2.11
C ARG A 186 -18.90 25.56 -2.59
N PHE A 187 -19.73 25.45 -3.63
CA PHE A 187 -20.51 26.57 -4.22
C PHE A 187 -19.70 27.66 -4.95
N ASP A 188 -18.39 27.51 -5.05
CA ASP A 188 -17.57 28.45 -5.81
C ASP A 188 -17.68 28.23 -7.32
N ALA A 189 -17.55 29.33 -8.07
CA ALA A 189 -17.66 29.35 -9.51
C ALA A 189 -16.37 28.94 -10.24
N ALA A 190 -15.20 29.07 -9.60
CA ALA A 190 -13.91 28.89 -10.24
C ALA A 190 -12.85 28.33 -9.28
N PRO A 191 -11.85 27.59 -9.80
CA PRO A 191 -10.75 27.06 -9.00
C PRO A 191 -9.79 28.18 -8.59
N ASP A 192 -9.41 28.21 -7.31
CA ASP A 192 -8.40 29.13 -6.79
C ASP A 192 -7.10 28.39 -6.43
N PHE A 193 -6.09 28.55 -7.28
CA PHE A 193 -4.77 27.96 -7.07
C PHE A 193 -3.83 28.81 -6.20
N SER A 194 -4.30 29.91 -5.60
CA SER A 194 -3.50 30.77 -4.74
C SER A 194 -3.63 30.44 -3.25
N ALA A 195 -4.69 29.72 -2.86
CA ALA A 195 -5.01 29.41 -1.47
C ALA A 195 -5.02 27.90 -1.17
N TYR A 196 -3.89 27.22 -1.35
CA TYR A 196 -3.80 25.79 -1.06
C TYR A 196 -3.89 25.47 0.44
N ASP A 197 -4.62 24.41 0.75
CA ASP A 197 -4.60 23.67 1.99
C ASP A 197 -3.73 22.41 1.84
N THR A 198 -3.11 21.98 2.94
CA THR A 198 -2.36 20.72 3.03
C THR A 198 -2.88 19.79 4.12
N SER A 199 -3.92 20.21 4.84
CA SER A 199 -4.50 19.46 5.96
C SER A 199 -5.06 18.11 5.52
N THR A 200 -5.49 17.97 4.26
CA THR A 200 -6.07 16.73 3.71
C THR A 200 -5.05 15.77 3.10
N ARG A 201 -3.75 16.10 3.13
CA ARG A 201 -2.70 15.35 2.44
C ARG A 201 -2.57 13.89 2.94
N PHE A 202 -2.44 12.89 2.07
CA PHE A 202 -2.58 12.93 0.62
C PHE A 202 -4.04 12.77 0.21
N ARG A 203 -4.44 13.36 -0.91
CA ARG A 203 -5.82 13.29 -1.41
C ARG A 203 -5.90 12.68 -2.80
N LEU A 204 -6.81 11.73 -2.98
CA LEU A 204 -7.15 11.22 -4.31
C LEU A 204 -8.11 12.19 -5.01
N LEU A 205 -7.72 12.71 -6.17
CA LEU A 205 -8.57 13.54 -7.02
C LEU A 205 -8.62 12.96 -8.42
N PHE A 206 -9.82 12.84 -9.00
CA PHE A 206 -9.99 12.25 -10.32
C PHE A 206 -11.08 12.89 -11.17
N GLY A 207 -11.86 13.85 -10.65
CA GLY A 207 -12.90 14.55 -11.42
C GLY A 207 -14.12 13.69 -11.76
N GLN A 208 -14.92 14.15 -12.71
CA GLN A 208 -16.21 13.55 -13.06
C GLN A 208 -16.17 12.79 -14.38
N SER A 209 -16.92 11.70 -14.51
CA SER A 209 -17.18 11.07 -15.81
C SER A 209 -18.45 11.63 -16.46
N ASP A 210 -19.43 11.94 -15.63
CA ASP A 210 -20.71 12.58 -15.97
C ASP A 210 -20.94 13.75 -14.99
N PRO A 211 -21.48 14.91 -15.42
CA PRO A 211 -21.66 16.08 -14.56
C PRO A 211 -22.58 15.88 -13.35
N GLY A 212 -23.43 14.86 -13.36
CA GLY A 212 -24.34 14.52 -12.25
C GLY A 212 -23.83 13.44 -11.30
N GLU A 213 -22.62 12.91 -11.52
CA GLU A 213 -22.10 11.80 -10.73
C GLU A 213 -21.58 12.25 -9.35
N HIS A 214 -22.07 11.63 -8.28
CA HIS A 214 -21.64 11.93 -6.91
C HIS A 214 -20.27 11.30 -6.60
N THR A 215 -19.23 11.89 -7.17
CA THR A 215 -17.84 11.39 -7.10
C THR A 215 -17.05 11.90 -5.90
N ALA A 216 -17.48 13.00 -5.26
CA ALA A 216 -16.75 13.55 -4.10
C ALA A 216 -16.55 12.54 -2.94
N PRO A 217 -17.53 11.69 -2.59
CA PRO A 217 -17.37 10.68 -1.53
C PRO A 217 -16.28 9.64 -1.82
N GLN A 218 -15.92 9.44 -3.09
CA GLN A 218 -14.84 8.52 -3.49
C GLN A 218 -13.48 9.23 -3.54
N SER A 219 -13.43 10.57 -3.45
CA SER A 219 -12.20 11.36 -3.32
C SER A 219 -11.68 11.28 -1.89
N VAL A 220 -10.78 10.32 -1.67
CA VAL A 220 -10.25 10.03 -0.34
C VAL A 220 -9.28 11.11 0.14
N LYS A 221 -9.46 11.56 1.38
CA LYS A 221 -8.54 12.45 2.11
C LYS A 221 -7.63 11.66 3.05
N TRP A 222 -6.52 12.25 3.43
CA TRP A 222 -5.55 11.71 4.39
C TRP A 222 -5.02 10.32 4.04
N VAL A 223 -4.89 10.04 2.74
CA VAL A 223 -4.29 8.80 2.23
C VAL A 223 -2.86 8.72 2.75
N HIS A 224 -2.50 7.59 3.36
CA HIS A 224 -1.12 7.29 3.76
C HIS A 224 -0.55 6.05 3.05
N ALA A 225 -1.43 5.20 2.52
CA ALA A 225 -1.04 4.04 1.74
C ALA A 225 -2.03 3.73 0.61
N ILE A 226 -1.48 3.25 -0.50
CA ILE A 226 -2.24 2.72 -1.64
C ILE A 226 -1.81 1.28 -1.84
N GLU A 227 -2.75 0.36 -1.64
CA GLU A 227 -2.54 -1.05 -1.96
C GLU A 227 -3.10 -1.32 -3.36
N VAL A 228 -2.24 -1.81 -4.25
CA VAL A 228 -2.54 -2.06 -5.66
C VAL A 228 -2.70 -3.55 -5.87
N MET A 229 -3.92 -4.00 -6.14
CA MET A 229 -4.21 -5.39 -6.42
C MET A 229 -3.85 -5.71 -7.87
N LEU A 230 -2.92 -6.62 -8.05
CA LEU A 230 -2.50 -7.11 -9.36
C LEU A 230 -3.35 -8.32 -9.76
N GLY A 231 -3.54 -8.47 -11.06
CA GLY A 231 -4.01 -9.69 -11.71
C GLY A 231 -2.87 -10.64 -12.04
N GLY A 232 -3.24 -11.82 -12.56
CA GLY A 232 -2.30 -12.89 -12.88
C GLY A 232 -1.88 -13.67 -11.63
N MET A 233 -0.65 -14.18 -11.62
CA MET A 233 -0.17 -15.08 -10.56
C MET A 233 0.98 -14.43 -9.77
N PRO A 234 1.02 -14.63 -8.44
CA PRO A 234 2.15 -14.19 -7.63
C PRO A 234 3.39 -15.05 -7.89
N PRO A 235 4.60 -14.51 -7.64
CA PRO A 235 5.79 -15.33 -7.44
C PRO A 235 5.56 -16.43 -6.39
N ALA A 236 6.08 -17.62 -6.65
CA ALA A 236 6.08 -18.78 -5.77
C ALA A 236 7.49 -19.34 -5.47
N GLY A 237 8.53 -18.79 -6.11
CA GLY A 237 9.92 -19.08 -5.76
C GLY A 237 10.92 -18.18 -6.48
N VAL A 238 12.15 -18.19 -6.00
CA VAL A 238 13.31 -17.59 -6.69
C VAL A 238 14.51 -18.52 -6.58
N THR A 239 15.29 -18.63 -7.64
CA THR A 239 16.55 -19.37 -7.69
C THR A 239 17.66 -18.51 -8.30
N LEU A 240 18.90 -18.86 -8.02
CA LEU A 240 20.08 -18.26 -8.66
C LEU A 240 20.74 -19.28 -9.59
N ASP A 241 21.35 -18.78 -10.67
CA ASP A 241 22.17 -19.57 -11.59
C ASP A 241 23.42 -20.16 -10.93
N ARG A 242 23.88 -19.57 -9.82
CA ARG A 242 25.01 -20.03 -9.02
C ARG A 242 24.72 -19.89 -7.53
N ASN A 243 25.17 -20.87 -6.74
CA ASN A 243 25.10 -20.86 -5.28
C ASN A 243 26.46 -20.57 -4.62
N MET A 244 27.56 -20.62 -5.37
CA MET A 244 28.90 -20.27 -4.90
C MET A 244 29.76 -19.76 -6.06
N VAL A 245 30.60 -18.77 -5.80
CA VAL A 245 31.62 -18.26 -6.71
C VAL A 245 32.91 -17.96 -5.94
N GLU A 246 34.04 -18.32 -6.53
CA GLU A 246 35.37 -17.99 -6.02
C GLU A 246 36.08 -17.14 -7.07
N LEU A 247 36.38 -15.90 -6.72
CA LEU A 247 36.83 -14.88 -7.67
C LEU A 247 37.88 -14.00 -7.01
N LYS A 248 38.92 -13.64 -7.75
CA LYS A 248 39.95 -12.71 -7.27
C LYS A 248 39.33 -11.35 -6.99
N VAL A 249 39.84 -10.66 -5.98
CA VAL A 249 39.49 -9.27 -5.69
C VAL A 249 39.62 -8.40 -6.95
N GLY A 250 38.64 -7.51 -7.16
CA GLY A 250 38.50 -6.69 -8.37
C GLY A 250 37.72 -7.36 -9.50
N SER A 251 37.44 -8.67 -9.40
CA SER A 251 36.62 -9.38 -10.39
C SER A 251 35.14 -9.09 -10.19
N THR A 252 34.38 -9.21 -11.28
CA THR A 252 32.92 -9.09 -11.28
C THR A 252 32.25 -10.34 -11.84
N VAL A 253 31.07 -10.67 -11.35
CA VAL A 253 30.24 -11.75 -11.90
C VAL A 253 28.77 -11.33 -11.89
N ARG A 254 28.04 -11.69 -12.94
CA ARG A 254 26.59 -11.51 -12.97
C ARG A 254 25.91 -12.75 -12.40
N LEU A 255 25.14 -12.57 -11.34
CA LEU A 255 24.16 -13.54 -10.87
C LEU A 255 22.82 -13.28 -11.56
N THR A 256 22.14 -14.36 -11.96
CA THR A 256 20.83 -14.30 -12.61
C THR A 256 19.79 -14.91 -11.67
N ALA A 257 18.79 -14.11 -11.31
CA ALA A 257 17.66 -14.58 -10.51
C ALA A 257 16.53 -15.04 -11.42
N ASN A 258 16.07 -16.28 -11.21
CA ASN A 258 14.93 -16.86 -11.92
C ASN A 258 13.74 -16.94 -10.95
N VAL A 259 12.73 -16.10 -11.18
CA VAL A 259 11.49 -16.07 -10.40
C VAL A 259 10.46 -16.99 -11.05
N ALA A 260 9.95 -17.94 -10.27
CA ALA A 260 8.93 -18.89 -10.69
C ALA A 260 7.55 -18.55 -10.09
N PRO A 261 6.44 -18.88 -10.77
CA PRO A 261 6.40 -19.38 -12.15
C PRO A 261 6.80 -18.30 -13.16
N ASP A 262 7.07 -18.70 -14.41
CA ASP A 262 7.47 -17.75 -15.45
C ASP A 262 6.36 -16.77 -15.83
N GLU A 263 5.12 -17.09 -15.49
CA GLU A 263 3.94 -16.26 -15.70
C GLU A 263 3.66 -15.34 -14.49
N ALA A 264 4.54 -15.31 -13.48
CA ALA A 264 4.39 -14.39 -12.35
C ALA A 264 4.37 -12.93 -12.85
N THR A 265 3.35 -12.17 -12.45
CA THR A 265 3.11 -10.81 -12.95
C THR A 265 4.20 -9.84 -12.49
N ASP A 266 4.59 -9.91 -11.21
CA ASP A 266 5.65 -9.09 -10.64
C ASP A 266 6.87 -9.96 -10.30
N LYS A 267 7.88 -9.94 -11.16
CA LYS A 267 9.17 -10.65 -10.96
C LYS A 267 10.27 -9.77 -10.37
N SER A 268 9.93 -8.61 -9.80
CA SER A 268 10.94 -7.73 -9.23
C SER A 268 11.62 -8.38 -8.01
N VAL A 269 12.91 -8.10 -7.89
CA VAL A 269 13.76 -8.62 -6.82
C VAL A 269 14.61 -7.51 -6.18
N HIS A 270 15.00 -7.73 -4.93
CA HIS A 270 16.00 -6.97 -4.22
C HIS A 270 17.26 -7.81 -4.03
N TRP A 271 18.41 -7.14 -4.06
CA TRP A 271 19.71 -7.76 -3.84
C TRP A 271 20.37 -7.14 -2.62
N SER A 272 21.09 -7.96 -1.86
CA SER A 272 21.88 -7.50 -0.72
C SER A 272 23.16 -8.33 -0.56
N SER A 273 24.15 -7.76 0.11
CA SER A 273 25.37 -8.46 0.52
C SER A 273 25.46 -8.47 2.04
N SER A 274 25.91 -9.59 2.62
CA SER A 274 26.19 -9.68 4.05
C SER A 274 27.41 -8.88 4.49
N ASP A 275 28.39 -8.65 3.61
CA ASP A 275 29.57 -7.80 3.86
C ASP A 275 30.02 -7.11 2.58
N THR A 276 29.73 -5.82 2.47
CA THR A 276 30.08 -4.99 1.30
C THR A 276 31.57 -4.71 1.16
N ARG A 277 32.38 -4.98 2.19
CA ARG A 277 33.84 -4.89 2.12
C ARG A 277 34.46 -6.11 1.44
N VAL A 278 33.73 -7.23 1.39
CA VAL A 278 34.14 -8.45 0.67
C VAL A 278 33.52 -8.48 -0.71
N ALA A 279 32.21 -8.28 -0.82
CA ALA A 279 31.52 -8.24 -2.10
C ALA A 279 30.33 -7.28 -2.09
N THR A 280 30.18 -6.49 -3.15
CA THR A 280 28.99 -5.66 -3.38
C THR A 280 28.13 -6.28 -4.47
N VAL A 281 26.85 -5.93 -4.51
CA VAL A 281 25.90 -6.34 -5.56
C VAL A 281 25.04 -5.16 -5.95
N ASP A 282 24.84 -4.92 -7.25
CA ASP A 282 23.92 -3.89 -7.74
C ASP A 282 22.48 -4.40 -7.88
N ASN A 283 21.55 -3.51 -8.24
CA ASN A 283 20.14 -3.86 -8.43
C ASN A 283 19.87 -4.79 -9.64
N LYS A 284 20.88 -5.11 -10.45
CA LYS A 284 20.81 -6.01 -11.60
C LYS A 284 21.59 -7.31 -11.36
N GLY A 285 22.02 -7.57 -10.13
CA GLY A 285 22.75 -8.79 -9.74
C GLY A 285 24.23 -8.81 -10.17
N LEU A 286 24.82 -7.68 -10.54
CA LEU A 286 26.26 -7.60 -10.79
C LEU A 286 27.00 -7.55 -9.46
N VAL A 287 27.69 -8.64 -9.16
CA VAL A 287 28.53 -8.78 -7.96
C VAL A 287 29.94 -8.32 -8.28
N THR A 288 30.53 -7.50 -7.40
CA THR A 288 31.94 -7.08 -7.47
C THR A 288 32.66 -7.54 -6.21
N VAL A 289 33.77 -8.29 -6.35
CA VAL A 289 34.60 -8.67 -5.21
C VAL A 289 35.50 -7.49 -4.83
N VAL A 290 35.34 -6.99 -3.61
CA VAL A 290 36.01 -5.80 -3.09
C VAL A 290 37.22 -6.16 -2.23
N GLY A 291 37.18 -7.29 -1.52
CA GLY A 291 38.23 -7.68 -0.58
C GLY A 291 38.26 -9.18 -0.30
N PRO A 292 39.31 -9.65 0.40
CA PRO A 292 39.41 -11.05 0.80
C PRO A 292 38.35 -11.42 1.85
N GLY A 293 37.99 -12.69 1.90
CA GLY A 293 37.02 -13.25 2.83
C GLY A 293 35.76 -13.80 2.15
N THR A 294 34.71 -14.00 2.93
CA THR A 294 33.43 -14.58 2.47
C THR A 294 32.28 -13.61 2.67
N ALA A 295 31.49 -13.39 1.63
CA ALA A 295 30.20 -12.70 1.69
C ALA A 295 29.08 -13.56 1.12
N VAL A 296 27.88 -13.42 1.66
CA VAL A 296 26.67 -14.03 1.13
C VAL A 296 25.87 -12.96 0.39
N ILE A 297 25.71 -13.15 -0.91
CA ILE A 297 24.79 -12.36 -1.71
C ILE A 297 23.41 -12.99 -1.63
N THR A 298 22.42 -12.20 -1.24
CA THR A 298 21.02 -12.64 -1.13
C THR A 298 20.18 -11.92 -2.18
N VAL A 299 19.34 -12.67 -2.89
CA VAL A 299 18.24 -12.12 -3.69
C VAL A 299 16.93 -12.41 -2.97
N SER A 300 16.01 -11.45 -2.96
CA SER A 300 14.65 -11.63 -2.44
C SER A 300 13.61 -11.11 -3.43
N THR A 301 12.50 -11.83 -3.64
CA THR A 301 11.37 -11.29 -4.41
C THR A 301 10.68 -10.18 -3.62
N VAL A 302 10.22 -9.12 -4.30
CA VAL A 302 9.47 -8.03 -3.65
C VAL A 302 8.13 -8.54 -3.11
N VAL A 303 7.42 -9.31 -3.94
CA VAL A 303 6.20 -10.01 -3.52
C VAL A 303 6.59 -11.39 -3.00
N GLY A 304 6.10 -11.73 -1.80
CA GLY A 304 6.32 -13.06 -1.20
C GLY A 304 7.58 -13.15 -0.33
N ASN A 305 8.52 -12.21 -0.45
CA ASN A 305 9.80 -12.20 0.29
C ASN A 305 10.58 -13.52 0.20
N MET A 306 10.49 -14.23 -0.92
CA MET A 306 11.19 -15.50 -1.12
C MET A 306 12.64 -15.24 -1.46
N THR A 307 13.56 -16.09 -0.99
CA THR A 307 15.00 -15.81 -1.09
C THR A 307 15.80 -16.93 -1.75
N ALA A 308 16.91 -16.54 -2.36
CA ALA A 308 18.00 -17.42 -2.77
C ALA A 308 19.34 -16.75 -2.49
N THR A 309 20.40 -17.54 -2.32
CA THR A 309 21.71 -17.03 -1.90
C THR A 309 22.86 -17.59 -2.73
N CYS A 310 23.93 -16.81 -2.83
CA CYS A 310 25.20 -17.19 -3.43
C CYS A 310 26.36 -16.80 -2.51
N VAL A 311 27.24 -17.75 -2.20
CA VAL A 311 28.45 -17.50 -1.42
C VAL A 311 29.55 -16.97 -2.35
N VAL A 312 30.15 -15.84 -1.99
CA VAL A 312 31.26 -15.21 -2.71
C VAL A 312 32.51 -15.28 -1.86
N ASN A 313 33.55 -15.93 -2.37
CA ASN A 313 34.85 -15.98 -1.72
C ASN A 313 35.88 -15.15 -2.50
N GLY A 314 36.45 -14.16 -1.82
CA GLY A 314 37.65 -13.45 -2.26
C GLY A 314 38.88 -14.12 -1.65
N PRO A 315 39.76 -14.76 -2.43
CA PRO A 315 40.97 -15.36 -1.90
C PRO A 315 41.93 -14.27 -1.39
N ASP A 316 42.72 -14.62 -0.37
CA ASP A 316 43.79 -13.75 0.12
C ASP A 316 44.76 -13.40 -1.01
N GLN A 317 45.10 -12.12 -1.12
CA GLN A 317 45.99 -11.58 -2.17
C GLN A 317 47.41 -12.20 -2.14
N ASP A 318 47.76 -12.92 -1.08
CA ASP A 318 49.09 -13.51 -0.86
C ASP A 318 49.22 -14.97 -1.33
N ALA A 319 48.15 -15.62 -1.79
CA ALA A 319 48.19 -17.03 -2.19
C ALA A 319 48.76 -17.29 -3.62
N GLY A 320 49.24 -16.26 -4.33
CA GLY A 320 49.53 -16.36 -5.77
C GLY A 320 50.80 -15.72 -6.31
N ALA A 321 51.77 -15.33 -5.46
CA ALA A 321 53.03 -14.74 -5.91
C ALA A 321 54.28 -15.46 -5.36
N GLN A 322 54.49 -16.71 -5.77
CA GLN A 322 55.82 -17.34 -5.74
C GLN A 322 56.33 -17.36 -7.19
N GLY A 323 56.91 -16.24 -7.62
CA GLY A 323 57.68 -16.16 -8.85
C GLY A 323 58.94 -17.00 -8.70
N VAL A 324 59.05 -18.05 -9.52
CA VAL A 324 60.27 -18.83 -9.70
C VAL A 324 61.33 -17.90 -10.26
N ALA A 325 62.32 -17.52 -9.44
CA ALA A 325 63.53 -16.87 -9.91
C ALA A 325 64.56 -17.95 -10.32
N PRO A 326 65.21 -17.82 -11.49
CA PRO A 326 66.18 -18.79 -11.98
C PRO A 326 67.47 -18.73 -11.15
N THR A 327 68.01 -19.91 -10.86
CA THR A 327 69.35 -20.10 -10.29
C THR A 327 70.42 -19.60 -11.25
N ASP A 328 71.29 -18.70 -10.79
CA ASP A 328 72.62 -18.53 -11.34
C ASP A 328 73.68 -18.58 -10.22
N ALA A 329 74.80 -19.18 -10.56
CA ALA A 329 75.89 -19.62 -9.70
C ALA A 329 76.89 -18.48 -9.39
N GLY A 330 77.54 -18.55 -8.23
CA GLY A 330 78.67 -17.67 -7.95
C GLY A 330 79.22 -17.68 -6.52
N SER A 331 80.01 -18.71 -6.18
CA SER A 331 81.28 -18.66 -5.43
C SER A 331 81.51 -17.56 -4.38
N HIS A 332 81.67 -17.95 -3.10
CA HIS A 332 82.89 -17.63 -2.30
C HIS A 332 82.97 -18.48 -1.00
N ARG A 333 84.20 -18.66 -0.52
CA ARG A 333 84.69 -19.70 0.41
C ARG A 333 84.69 -19.31 1.90
N ASP A 334 84.85 -20.38 2.71
CA ASP A 334 85.60 -20.54 3.98
C ASP A 334 84.90 -20.37 5.34
N GLY A 335 85.11 -21.38 6.21
CA GLY A 335 85.14 -21.23 7.68
C GLY A 335 84.32 -22.24 8.49
N ALA A 336 85.00 -23.16 9.20
CA ALA A 336 84.46 -24.26 9.98
C ALA A 336 83.96 -23.90 11.40
N GLN A 337 83.07 -24.71 12.00
CA GLN A 337 83.14 -25.20 13.40
C GLN A 337 82.06 -26.28 13.70
N ARG A 338 82.38 -27.24 14.60
CA ARG A 338 81.59 -28.44 14.99
C ARG A 338 80.55 -28.19 16.11
N THR A 339 79.53 -29.06 16.09
CA THR A 339 78.43 -29.55 17.01
C THR A 339 78.70 -29.60 18.55
N PRO A 340 77.74 -29.92 19.50
CA PRO A 340 76.52 -30.78 19.37
C PRO A 340 75.26 -30.56 20.28
N ALA A 341 74.22 -31.39 20.00
CA ALA A 341 73.13 -31.96 20.86
C ALA A 341 72.02 -31.03 21.44
N GLY A 342 70.72 -31.35 21.47
CA GLY A 342 69.97 -32.63 21.39
C GLY A 342 68.42 -32.44 21.22
N PRO A 343 67.60 -33.52 21.38
CA PRO A 343 66.28 -33.76 20.72
C PRO A 343 65.05 -33.54 21.68
N PRO A 344 63.74 -33.76 21.34
CA PRO A 344 63.16 -34.79 20.44
C PRO A 344 61.95 -34.45 19.53
N ALA A 345 61.67 -35.43 18.67
CA ALA A 345 60.56 -35.65 17.71
C ALA A 345 59.26 -36.13 18.43
N PRO A 346 58.12 -36.53 17.77
CA PRO A 346 57.92 -36.78 16.34
C PRO A 346 56.58 -36.36 15.69
N ALA A 347 56.54 -36.65 14.38
CA ALA A 347 55.56 -36.47 13.31
C ALA A 347 54.15 -37.09 13.48
N GLN A 348 53.20 -36.65 12.62
CA GLN A 348 52.52 -37.46 11.55
C GLN A 348 51.34 -36.67 10.94
N ARG A 349 51.35 -36.35 9.64
CA ARG A 349 50.76 -37.11 8.51
C ARG A 349 49.33 -37.59 8.78
N TYR A 350 48.33 -36.99 8.12
CA TYR A 350 47.03 -37.60 7.91
C TYR A 350 46.88 -38.04 6.45
N LEU A 351 46.56 -39.33 6.30
CA LEU A 351 46.36 -40.06 5.07
C LEU A 351 44.88 -40.03 4.64
N ALA A 352 44.71 -40.38 3.37
CA ALA A 352 43.53 -40.46 2.54
C ALA A 352 42.38 -41.36 3.04
N GLU A 353 41.17 -40.99 2.56
CA GLU A 353 40.17 -41.80 1.84
C GLU A 353 39.77 -43.18 2.40
N LYS A 354 38.45 -43.35 2.58
CA LYS A 354 37.84 -44.69 2.57
C LYS A 354 36.41 -44.63 2.04
N ASP A 355 36.18 -45.45 1.02
CA ASP A 355 34.89 -45.69 0.40
C ASP A 355 34.57 -47.21 0.47
N LYS A 356 33.27 -47.53 0.35
CA LYS A 356 32.61 -48.84 0.05
C LYS A 356 32.05 -49.76 1.17
N SER A 357 30.70 -49.81 1.14
CA SER A 357 29.80 -50.95 0.81
C SER A 357 29.47 -52.07 1.81
N VAL A 358 28.15 -52.28 2.04
CA VAL A 358 27.38 -53.57 2.15
C VAL A 358 25.90 -53.23 1.84
N ALA A 359 25.32 -53.54 0.67
CA ALA A 359 24.68 -54.78 0.18
C ALA A 359 23.37 -55.21 0.91
N GLY A 360 22.26 -55.25 0.17
CA GLY A 360 20.96 -55.80 0.59
C GLY A 360 19.85 -55.58 -0.45
N SER A 361 19.77 -56.48 -1.44
CA SER A 361 18.85 -56.47 -2.60
C SER A 361 17.50 -57.12 -2.27
N THR A 362 16.37 -56.61 -2.80
CA THR A 362 15.31 -57.45 -3.43
C THR A 362 14.49 -56.60 -4.42
N THR A 363 14.43 -57.07 -5.66
CA THR A 363 13.61 -56.64 -6.82
C THR A 363 12.11 -56.78 -6.53
N THR A 364 11.18 -56.02 -7.13
CA THR A 364 10.51 -56.34 -8.41
C THR A 364 9.55 -55.19 -8.81
N SER A 365 9.33 -55.09 -10.12
CA SER A 365 8.68 -54.10 -10.99
C SER A 365 7.14 -53.88 -10.90
N VAL A 366 6.69 -52.73 -11.44
CA VAL A 366 5.56 -52.49 -12.40
C VAL A 366 4.56 -51.36 -12.03
N SER A 367 4.48 -50.38 -12.96
CA SER A 367 3.39 -49.50 -13.44
C SER A 367 2.53 -48.57 -12.55
N SER A 368 2.42 -47.33 -13.08
CA SER A 368 1.21 -46.51 -13.29
C SER A 368 0.37 -46.01 -12.10
N GLY A 369 0.11 -44.69 -12.09
CA GLY A 369 -1.16 -44.13 -11.60
C GLY A 369 -1.04 -43.08 -10.48
N GLN A 370 -1.27 -41.81 -10.86
CA GLN A 370 -1.93 -40.72 -10.12
C GLN A 370 -1.83 -40.55 -8.58
N ALA A 371 -1.51 -39.30 -8.24
CA ALA A 371 -2.04 -38.49 -7.12
C ALA A 371 -1.59 -38.78 -5.68
N GLY A 372 -0.78 -37.84 -5.17
CA GLY A 372 -0.94 -37.24 -3.84
C GLY A 372 -0.27 -37.96 -2.68
N TYR A 373 0.97 -37.57 -2.33
CA TYR A 373 1.47 -37.59 -0.95
C TYR A 373 2.72 -36.70 -0.84
N GLN A 374 2.61 -35.56 -0.15
CA GLN A 374 3.76 -34.74 0.28
C GLN A 374 4.05 -35.06 1.75
N PRO A 375 5.27 -35.49 2.13
CA PRO A 375 5.61 -35.67 3.54
C PRO A 375 5.96 -34.34 4.21
N TRP A 376 5.17 -34.01 5.22
CA TRP A 376 5.27 -32.91 6.17
C TRP A 376 6.67 -32.85 6.80
N ARG A 377 7.38 -31.71 6.69
CA ARG A 377 8.54 -31.42 7.54
C ARG A 377 8.06 -30.72 8.81
N VAL A 378 8.37 -31.36 9.93
CA VAL A 378 8.28 -30.82 11.28
C VAL A 378 9.35 -29.73 11.42
N PHE A 379 8.96 -28.51 11.79
CA PHE A 379 9.90 -27.48 12.23
C PHE A 379 10.06 -27.59 13.75
N GLU A 380 11.27 -27.84 14.23
CA GLU A 380 11.63 -27.63 15.63
C GLU A 380 11.56 -26.13 15.95
N MET A 381 10.71 -25.76 16.90
CA MET A 381 10.61 -24.39 17.39
C MET A 381 11.75 -24.11 18.36
N SER A 382 12.53 -23.06 18.10
CA SER A 382 13.56 -22.54 19.00
C SER A 382 12.97 -22.23 20.38
N ALA A 383 13.62 -22.71 21.44
CA ALA A 383 13.13 -22.72 22.82
C ALA A 383 13.10 -21.36 23.55
N ASP A 384 13.21 -20.23 22.82
CA ASP A 384 13.24 -18.88 23.41
C ASP A 384 11.99 -18.03 23.05
N ALA A 385 10.91 -18.65 22.58
CA ALA A 385 9.65 -17.95 22.37
C ALA A 385 8.93 -17.70 23.71
N VAL A 386 9.05 -16.47 24.22
CA VAL A 386 8.20 -15.96 25.31
C VAL A 386 6.73 -16.09 24.89
N PRO A 387 5.85 -16.79 25.65
CA PRO A 387 4.46 -16.94 25.27
C PRO A 387 3.76 -15.57 25.33
N LEU A 388 3.26 -15.12 24.17
CA LEU A 388 2.37 -13.97 24.08
C LEU A 388 1.12 -14.26 24.93
N GLN A 389 0.79 -13.34 25.85
CA GLN A 389 -0.44 -13.44 26.64
C GLN A 389 -1.66 -13.47 25.71
N GLN A 390 -2.53 -14.45 25.93
CA GLN A 390 -3.85 -14.48 25.30
C GLN A 390 -4.60 -13.18 25.59
N GLN A 391 -4.77 -12.32 24.58
CA GLN A 391 -5.75 -11.24 24.65
C GLN A 391 -7.14 -11.88 24.66
N LYS A 392 -7.79 -11.80 25.81
CA LYS A 392 -9.19 -12.17 26.01
C LYS A 392 -10.05 -11.23 25.15
N GLU A 393 -10.62 -11.74 24.06
CA GLU A 393 -11.65 -11.03 23.31
C GLU A 393 -12.82 -10.70 24.25
N GLN A 394 -12.91 -9.42 24.66
CA GLN A 394 -14.11 -8.89 25.30
C GLN A 394 -15.14 -8.63 24.22
N ASN A 395 -15.89 -9.68 23.89
CA ASN A 395 -17.06 -9.61 23.03
C ASN A 395 -18.20 -8.90 23.78
N ARG A 396 -18.12 -7.57 23.87
CA ARG A 396 -19.16 -6.74 24.48
C ARG A 396 -20.10 -6.31 23.37
N MET A 397 -21.10 -7.14 23.07
CA MET A 397 -22.25 -6.77 22.25
C MET A 397 -22.85 -5.47 22.81
N ASP A 398 -22.80 -4.41 22.02
CA ASP A 398 -23.31 -3.10 22.40
C ASP A 398 -24.84 -3.17 22.43
N ILE A 399 -25.40 -3.25 23.64
CA ILE A 399 -26.85 -3.36 23.90
C ILE A 399 -27.61 -2.20 23.24
N PHE A 400 -26.96 -1.04 23.04
CA PHE A 400 -27.55 0.10 22.35
C PHE A 400 -27.70 -0.14 20.83
N ALA A 401 -26.72 -0.80 20.20
CA ALA A 401 -26.82 -1.17 18.79
C ALA A 401 -27.93 -2.22 18.58
N ALA A 402 -28.01 -3.23 19.46
CA ALA A 402 -29.08 -4.23 19.41
C ALA A 402 -30.48 -3.62 19.62
N ALA A 403 -30.62 -2.65 20.53
CA ALA A 403 -31.87 -1.94 20.75
C ALA A 403 -32.28 -1.07 19.55
N LEU A 404 -31.32 -0.41 18.90
CA LEU A 404 -31.57 0.39 17.70
C LEU A 404 -32.08 -0.48 16.55
N PHE A 405 -31.41 -1.60 16.26
CA PHE A 405 -31.86 -2.53 15.20
C PHE A 405 -33.21 -3.17 15.51
N GLY A 406 -33.48 -3.53 16.77
CA GLY A 406 -34.79 -4.01 17.20
C GLY A 406 -35.90 -2.97 16.97
N SER A 407 -35.64 -1.69 17.26
CA SER A 407 -36.61 -0.62 17.03
C SER A 407 -36.92 -0.41 15.55
N LEU A 408 -35.89 -0.40 14.69
CA LEU A 408 -36.04 -0.23 13.24
C LEU A 408 -36.81 -1.39 12.60
N PHE A 409 -36.59 -2.61 13.07
CA PHE A 409 -37.34 -3.78 12.63
C PHE A 409 -38.83 -3.70 13.01
N LEU A 410 -39.15 -3.27 14.24
CA LEU A 410 -40.53 -3.10 14.69
C LEU A 410 -41.25 -1.96 13.95
N PHE A 411 -40.58 -0.85 13.68
CA PHE A 411 -41.13 0.24 12.85
C PHE A 411 -41.38 -0.21 11.40
N GLY A 412 -40.48 -1.00 10.82
CA GLY A 412 -40.66 -1.59 9.49
C GLY A 412 -41.87 -2.54 9.41
N LEU A 413 -42.04 -3.39 10.42
CA LEU A 413 -43.20 -4.29 10.53
C LEU A 413 -44.51 -3.52 10.73
N GLY A 414 -44.51 -2.48 11.56
CA GLY A 414 -45.68 -1.62 11.77
C GLY A 414 -46.11 -0.90 10.49
N ARG A 415 -45.16 -0.41 9.70
CA ARG A 415 -45.44 0.23 8.41
C ARG A 415 -46.06 -0.74 7.41
N ARG A 416 -45.50 -1.95 7.27
CA ARG A 416 -46.05 -3.00 6.39
C ARG A 416 -47.45 -3.46 6.83
N TYR A 417 -47.70 -3.54 8.13
CA TYR A 417 -49.02 -3.91 8.66
C TYR A 417 -50.08 -2.82 8.40
N MET A 418 -49.69 -1.54 8.51
CA MET A 418 -50.55 -0.40 8.16
C MET A 418 -50.86 -0.33 6.66
N GLU A 419 -49.89 -0.67 5.80
CA GLU A 419 -50.11 -0.76 4.34
C GLU A 419 -51.06 -1.93 4.00
N TYR A 420 -50.85 -3.11 4.58
CA TYR A 420 -51.72 -4.28 4.40
C TYR A 420 -53.17 -4.04 4.86
N THR A 421 -53.36 -3.46 6.04
CA THR A 421 -54.71 -3.15 6.56
C THR A 421 -55.46 -2.11 5.73
N ARG A 422 -54.73 -1.24 5.01
CA ARG A 422 -55.31 -0.25 4.10
C ARG A 422 -55.76 -0.88 2.77
N GLU A 423 -55.03 -1.89 2.30
CA GLU A 423 -55.37 -2.67 1.09
C GLU A 423 -56.56 -3.61 1.31
N VAL A 424 -56.70 -4.19 2.51
CA VAL A 424 -57.82 -5.10 2.85
C VAL A 424 -59.13 -4.36 3.18
N ALA A 425 -59.05 -3.05 3.41
CA ALA A 425 -60.21 -2.19 3.73
C ALA A 425 -60.81 -1.46 2.51
N MET A 426 -60.24 -1.62 1.32
CA MET A 426 -60.86 -1.30 0.02
C MET A 426 -61.49 -2.55 -0.58
#